data_AF-A0A8H8P6K6-F1
#
_entry.id   AF-A0A8H8P6K6-F1
#
_cell.length_a   1.000
_cell.length_b   1.000
_cell.length_c   1.000
_cell.angle_alpha   90.00
_cell.angle_beta   90.00
_cell.angle_gamma   90.00
#
_symmetry.space_group_name_H-M   'P 1'
#
loop_
_entity.id
_entity.type
_entity.pdbx_description
1 polymer ?
#
loop_
_entity_poly.entity_id
_entity_poly.type
_entity_poly.pdbx_seq_one_letter_code
_entity_poly.pdbx_strand_id
1 'polypeptide(L)'
;MDSTRPDYDHILPLLSAPNPWRPESESHLLEPFTYLTSNPGKDMRSHLIEAFNLWLQVGERELAIVGKVVNMLHNASLMMDDVEDDSQLRRGAPVAHKIYGIPQTINTANYVYFLAYQELFQVARLGSSDRTKDLDKVVTEELLNLHRGRG
;
A
#
# COMPACT_ATOMS: atom_id res chain seq x y z
N MET A 1 -5.45 52.22 -15.43
CA MET A 1 -5.96 50.95 -14.88
C MET A 1 -4.76 50.06 -14.67
N ASP A 2 -4.51 49.68 -13.43
CA ASP A 2 -3.26 49.06 -12.97
C ASP A 2 -3.22 47.58 -13.36
N SER A 3 -2.37 47.23 -14.32
CA SER A 3 -2.21 45.90 -14.90
C SER A 3 -1.30 44.98 -14.09
N THR A 4 -1.04 45.30 -12.82
CA THR A 4 -0.12 44.55 -11.94
C THR A 4 -0.82 43.74 -10.85
N ARG A 5 -2.15 43.78 -10.74
CA ARG A 5 -2.88 42.91 -9.81
C ARG A 5 -3.02 41.50 -10.39
N PRO A 6 -2.55 40.46 -9.68
CA PRO A 6 -2.85 39.09 -10.04
C PRO A 6 -4.37 38.91 -10.13
N ASP A 7 -4.83 38.20 -11.14
CA ASP A 7 -6.24 37.86 -11.31
C ASP A 7 -6.63 36.79 -10.28
N TYR A 8 -7.35 37.24 -9.24
CA TYR A 8 -7.83 36.38 -8.15
C TYR A 8 -9.24 35.84 -8.37
N ASP A 9 -9.95 36.30 -9.41
CA ASP A 9 -11.36 35.96 -9.64
C ASP A 9 -11.52 34.47 -10.02
N HIS A 10 -10.44 33.85 -10.50
CA HIS A 10 -10.39 32.43 -10.84
C HIS A 10 -9.79 31.53 -9.75
N ILE A 11 -9.23 32.08 -8.66
CA ILE A 11 -8.57 31.29 -7.62
C ILE A 11 -9.60 30.56 -6.75
N LEU A 12 -10.69 31.22 -6.36
CA LEU A 12 -11.70 30.61 -5.49
C LEU A 12 -12.34 29.37 -6.12
N PRO A 13 -12.77 29.36 -7.40
CA PRO A 13 -13.25 28.13 -8.05
C PRO A 13 -12.19 27.03 -8.14
N LEU A 14 -10.92 27.37 -8.37
CA LEU A 14 -9.82 26.40 -8.47
C LEU A 14 -9.49 25.73 -7.12
N LEU A 15 -9.58 26.49 -6.03
CA LEU A 15 -9.40 25.98 -4.66
C LEU A 15 -10.64 25.25 -4.13
N SER A 16 -11.83 25.62 -4.60
CA SER A 16 -13.11 25.02 -4.16
C SER A 16 -13.48 23.76 -4.94
N ALA A 17 -12.91 23.57 -6.14
CA ALA A 17 -13.06 22.34 -6.88
C ALA A 17 -12.27 21.23 -6.18
N PRO A 18 -12.86 20.04 -5.94
CA PRO A 18 -12.08 18.90 -5.52
C PRO A 18 -11.05 18.62 -6.62
N ASN A 19 -9.76 18.78 -6.35
CA ASN A 19 -8.72 18.41 -7.30
C ASN A 19 -8.81 16.88 -7.49
N PRO A 20 -9.35 16.39 -8.62
CA PRO A 20 -9.55 14.96 -8.77
C PRO A 20 -8.17 14.33 -8.93
N TRP A 21 -7.82 13.43 -8.01
CA TRP A 21 -6.62 12.64 -8.15
C TRP A 21 -6.70 11.85 -9.47
N ARG A 22 -5.76 12.14 -10.38
CA ARG A 22 -5.83 11.62 -11.75
C ARG A 22 -5.26 10.20 -11.82
N PRO A 23 -5.81 9.32 -12.68
CA PRO A 23 -5.27 7.97 -12.85
C PRO A 23 -3.79 7.95 -13.23
N GLU A 24 -3.32 8.92 -14.02
CA GLU A 24 -1.91 9.03 -14.38
C GLU A 24 -1.03 9.37 -13.17
N SER A 25 -1.51 10.24 -12.28
CA SER A 25 -0.80 10.55 -11.03
C SER A 25 -0.72 9.34 -10.10
N GLU A 26 -1.81 8.56 -10.02
CA GLU A 26 -1.84 7.29 -9.27
C GLU A 26 -0.81 6.29 -9.83
N SER A 27 -0.78 6.14 -11.15
CA SER A 27 0.16 5.25 -11.83
C SER A 27 1.62 5.63 -11.54
N HIS A 28 1.99 6.91 -11.70
CA HIS A 28 3.36 7.37 -11.41
C HIS A 28 3.75 7.17 -9.93
N LEU A 29 2.79 7.36 -9.01
CA LEU A 29 3.04 7.15 -7.59
C LEU A 29 3.26 5.66 -7.26
N LEU A 30 2.58 4.76 -7.96
CA LEU A 30 2.67 3.30 -7.75
C LEU A 30 3.75 2.60 -8.59
N GLU A 31 4.50 3.32 -9.45
CA GLU A 31 5.56 2.72 -10.28
C GLU A 31 6.58 1.89 -9.48
N PRO A 32 7.17 2.37 -8.36
CA PRO A 32 8.12 1.57 -7.58
C PRO A 32 7.52 0.25 -7.06
N PHE A 33 6.25 0.28 -6.64
CA PHE A 33 5.55 -0.90 -6.16
C PHE A 33 5.20 -1.86 -7.30
N THR A 34 4.76 -1.33 -8.43
CA THR A 34 4.45 -2.10 -9.65
C THR A 34 5.70 -2.80 -10.17
N TYR A 35 6.84 -2.10 -10.17
CA TYR A 35 8.13 -2.68 -10.53
C TYR A 35 8.52 -3.85 -9.63
N LEU A 36 8.40 -3.69 -8.30
CA LEU A 36 8.73 -4.76 -7.35
C LEU A 36 7.81 -5.98 -7.52
N THR A 37 6.50 -5.75 -7.69
CA THR A 37 5.51 -6.83 -7.81
C THR A 37 5.55 -7.54 -9.16
N SER A 38 6.06 -6.89 -10.21
CA SER A 38 6.31 -7.50 -11.52
C SER A 38 7.39 -8.59 -11.50
N ASN A 39 8.18 -8.68 -10.42
CA ASN A 39 9.18 -9.72 -10.19
C ASN A 39 8.71 -10.64 -9.05
N PRO A 40 7.74 -11.55 -9.27
CA PRO A 40 7.11 -12.32 -8.20
C PRO A 40 8.10 -13.26 -7.50
N GLY A 41 7.89 -13.43 -6.19
CA GLY A 41 8.61 -14.42 -5.39
C GLY A 41 7.98 -15.80 -5.49
N LYS A 42 8.29 -16.69 -4.54
CA LYS A 42 7.77 -18.06 -4.47
C LYS A 42 6.29 -18.18 -4.04
N ASP A 43 5.60 -17.05 -3.90
CA ASP A 43 4.20 -16.95 -3.50
C ASP A 43 3.75 -17.82 -2.30
N MET A 44 4.63 -18.04 -1.33
CA MET A 44 4.35 -18.91 -0.18
C MET A 44 3.17 -18.43 0.67
N ARG A 45 2.91 -17.12 0.71
CA ARG A 45 1.86 -16.53 1.55
C ARG A 45 0.47 -16.88 1.07
N SER A 46 0.23 -16.83 -0.24
CA SER A 46 -1.05 -17.19 -0.83
C SER A 46 -1.39 -18.65 -0.52
N HIS A 47 -0.42 -19.56 -0.70
CA HIS A 47 -0.57 -20.97 -0.33
C HIS A 47 -0.85 -21.19 1.17
N LEU A 48 -0.19 -20.43 2.06
CA LEU A 48 -0.47 -20.51 3.51
C LEU A 48 -1.89 -20.03 3.83
N ILE A 49 -2.32 -18.92 3.23
CA ILE A 49 -3.68 -18.39 3.40
C ILE A 49 -4.72 -19.42 2.96
N GLU A 50 -4.53 -20.04 1.80
CA GLU A 50 -5.40 -21.10 1.30
C GLU A 50 -5.41 -22.33 2.21
N ALA A 51 -4.24 -22.77 2.68
CA ALA A 51 -4.12 -23.92 3.58
C ALA A 51 -4.86 -23.68 4.91
N PHE A 52 -4.72 -22.49 5.52
CA PHE A 52 -5.49 -22.15 6.71
C PHE A 52 -6.99 -22.06 6.45
N ASN A 53 -7.39 -21.65 5.23
CA ASN A 53 -8.79 -21.54 4.89
C ASN A 53 -9.53 -22.89 4.82
N LEU A 54 -8.80 -24.01 4.73
CA LEU A 54 -9.37 -25.36 4.89
C LEU A 54 -10.07 -25.53 6.24
N TRP A 55 -9.57 -24.87 7.29
CA TRP A 55 -10.17 -24.89 8.62
C TRP A 55 -11.04 -23.67 8.90
N LEU A 56 -10.62 -22.48 8.45
CA LEU A 56 -11.30 -21.22 8.79
C LEU A 56 -12.56 -20.97 7.96
N GLN A 57 -12.68 -21.57 6.77
CA GLN A 57 -13.85 -21.49 5.89
C GLN A 57 -14.34 -20.07 5.64
N VAL A 58 -13.41 -19.13 5.45
CA VAL A 58 -13.69 -17.73 5.09
C VAL A 58 -14.22 -17.68 3.66
N GLY A 59 -15.20 -16.80 3.44
CA GLY A 59 -15.77 -16.55 2.11
C GLY A 59 -14.72 -16.11 1.10
N GLU A 60 -14.90 -16.49 -0.16
CA GLU A 60 -13.94 -16.24 -1.25
C GLU A 60 -13.60 -14.76 -1.38
N ARG A 61 -14.60 -13.89 -1.25
CA ARG A 61 -14.41 -12.44 -1.35
C ARG A 61 -13.55 -11.89 -0.22
N GLU A 62 -13.84 -12.26 1.03
CA GLU A 62 -13.07 -11.83 2.20
C GLU A 62 -11.65 -12.38 2.13
N LEU A 63 -11.49 -13.65 1.74
CA LEU A 63 -10.18 -14.28 1.57
C LEU A 63 -9.32 -13.58 0.52
N ALA A 64 -9.92 -13.20 -0.62
CA ALA A 64 -9.24 -12.46 -1.67
C ALA A 64 -8.74 -11.09 -1.18
N ILE A 65 -9.56 -10.38 -0.39
CA ILE A 65 -9.14 -9.10 0.20
C ILE A 65 -8.02 -9.31 1.22
N VAL A 66 -8.10 -10.33 2.09
CA VAL A 66 -7.03 -10.68 3.04
C VAL A 66 -5.73 -10.97 2.30
N GLY A 67 -5.77 -11.78 1.24
CA GLY A 67 -4.61 -12.07 0.39
C GLY A 67 -4.01 -10.81 -0.24
N LYS A 68 -4.87 -9.91 -0.73
CA LYS A 68 -4.45 -8.60 -1.28
C LYS A 68 -3.75 -7.75 -0.23
N VAL A 69 -4.34 -7.59 0.95
CA VAL A 69 -3.77 -6.81 2.08
C VAL A 69 -2.40 -7.37 2.48
N VAL A 70 -2.31 -8.69 2.70
CA VAL A 70 -1.04 -9.35 3.06
C VAL A 70 0.05 -9.11 2.02
N ASN A 71 -0.30 -9.21 0.73
CA ASN A 71 0.65 -8.96 -0.36
C ASN A 71 1.09 -7.50 -0.44
N MET A 72 0.18 -6.55 -0.20
CA MET A 72 0.51 -5.12 -0.17
C MET A 72 1.47 -4.78 0.97
N LEU A 73 1.12 -5.17 2.20
CA LEU A 73 1.96 -4.94 3.38
C LEU A 73 3.34 -5.61 3.26
N HIS A 74 3.37 -6.83 2.71
CA HIS A 74 4.63 -7.54 2.51
C HIS A 74 5.54 -6.82 1.50
N ASN A 75 5.04 -6.45 0.32
CA ASN A 75 5.91 -5.83 -0.68
C ASN A 75 6.28 -4.39 -0.27
N ALA A 76 5.39 -3.64 0.40
CA ALA A 76 5.72 -2.32 0.96
C ALA A 76 6.85 -2.40 2.00
N SER A 77 6.79 -3.36 2.92
CA SER A 77 7.88 -3.56 3.89
C SER A 77 9.20 -3.93 3.23
N LEU A 78 9.20 -4.78 2.19
CA LEU A 78 10.43 -5.08 1.43
C LEU A 78 11.04 -3.85 0.76
N MET A 79 10.22 -2.92 0.26
CA MET A 79 10.73 -1.66 -0.31
C MET A 79 11.41 -0.80 0.76
N MET A 80 10.84 -0.75 1.96
CA MET A 80 11.42 -0.02 3.09
C MET A 80 12.72 -0.68 3.55
N ASP A 81 12.72 -2.00 3.75
CA ASP A 81 13.91 -2.79 4.10
C ASP A 81 15.05 -2.56 3.10
N ASP A 82 14.75 -2.60 1.79
CA ASP A 82 15.77 -2.39 0.77
C ASP A 82 16.44 -1.03 0.88
N VAL A 83 15.68 0.00 1.28
CA VAL A 83 16.20 1.35 1.52
C VAL A 83 17.02 1.39 2.81
N GLU A 84 16.50 0.83 3.91
CA GLU A 84 17.16 0.80 5.22
C GLU A 84 18.50 0.04 5.19
N ASP A 85 18.54 -1.07 4.46
CA ASP A 85 19.73 -1.93 4.34
C ASP A 85 20.71 -1.48 3.23
N ASP A 86 20.42 -0.40 2.49
CA ASP A 86 21.12 0.01 1.26
C ASP A 86 21.33 -1.16 0.27
N SER A 87 20.28 -1.98 0.13
CA SER A 87 20.32 -3.18 -0.70
C SER A 87 20.59 -2.83 -2.17
N GLN A 88 21.29 -3.71 -2.87
CA GLN A 88 21.57 -3.53 -4.31
C GLN A 88 20.58 -4.29 -5.19
N LEU A 89 20.22 -5.51 -4.78
CA LEU A 89 19.37 -6.42 -5.54
C LEU A 89 18.29 -7.04 -4.67
N ARG A 90 17.12 -7.27 -5.27
CA ARG A 90 16.03 -8.09 -4.74
C ARG A 90 15.51 -9.01 -5.82
N ARG A 91 15.42 -10.32 -5.50
CA ARG A 91 15.00 -11.37 -6.44
C ARG A 91 15.79 -11.36 -7.76
N GLY A 92 17.08 -11.00 -7.69
CA GLY A 92 17.98 -10.93 -8.84
C GLY A 92 17.88 -9.66 -9.69
N ALA A 93 16.99 -8.72 -9.36
CA ALA A 93 16.82 -7.44 -10.05
C ALA A 93 17.25 -6.25 -9.15
N PRO A 94 17.63 -5.09 -9.71
CA PRO A 94 17.92 -3.89 -8.91
C PRO A 94 16.74 -3.50 -8.02
N VAL A 95 17.01 -3.07 -6.79
CA VAL A 95 15.95 -2.64 -5.87
C VAL A 95 15.32 -1.32 -6.34
N ALA A 96 14.05 -1.10 -5.96
CA ALA A 96 13.26 0.03 -6.45
C ALA A 96 13.94 1.39 -6.19
N HIS A 97 14.57 1.58 -5.03
CA HIS A 97 15.20 2.86 -4.69
C HIS A 97 16.45 3.19 -5.52
N LYS A 98 17.08 2.20 -6.17
CA LYS A 98 18.18 2.42 -7.12
C LYS A 98 17.69 2.86 -8.51
N ILE A 99 16.41 2.63 -8.81
CA ILE A 99 15.78 2.99 -10.10
C ILE A 99 15.00 4.30 -9.96
N TYR A 100 14.15 4.39 -8.95
CA TYR A 100 13.20 5.49 -8.74
C TYR A 100 13.66 6.50 -7.69
N GLY A 101 14.79 6.22 -7.03
CA GLY A 101 15.30 7.02 -5.94
C GLY A 101 14.65 6.71 -4.59
N ILE A 102 15.38 7.04 -3.53
CA ILE A 102 14.95 6.84 -2.14
C ILE A 102 13.65 7.61 -1.83
N PRO A 103 13.50 8.91 -2.17
CA PRO A 103 12.31 9.67 -1.77
C PRO A 103 11.01 9.10 -2.33
N GLN A 104 11.00 8.75 -3.62
CA GLN A 104 9.82 8.19 -4.27
C GLN A 104 9.50 6.80 -3.70
N THR A 105 10.52 5.95 -3.51
CA THR A 105 10.33 4.59 -2.98
C THR A 105 9.73 4.60 -1.57
N ILE A 106 10.23 5.45 -0.67
CA ILE A 106 9.67 5.61 0.68
C ILE A 106 8.22 6.09 0.61
N ASN A 107 7.94 7.11 -0.22
CA ASN A 107 6.59 7.65 -0.36
C ASN A 107 5.61 6.59 -0.88
N THR A 108 6.00 5.82 -1.90
CA THR A 108 5.19 4.74 -2.46
C THR A 108 4.97 3.62 -1.43
N ALA A 109 6.00 3.19 -0.70
CA ALA A 109 5.86 2.15 0.31
C ALA A 109 4.86 2.55 1.42
N ASN A 110 4.99 3.76 1.93
CA ASN A 110 4.06 4.31 2.93
C ASN A 110 2.64 4.47 2.38
N TYR A 111 2.50 4.93 1.14
CA TYR A 111 1.20 5.03 0.48
C TYR A 111 0.52 3.67 0.36
N VAL A 112 1.27 2.62 -0.01
CA VAL A 112 0.75 1.26 -0.10
C VAL A 112 0.32 0.70 1.26
N TYR A 113 0.99 1.07 2.37
CA TYR A 113 0.47 0.74 3.70
C TYR A 113 -0.94 1.29 3.90
N PHE A 114 -1.19 2.55 3.54
CA PHE A 114 -2.52 3.15 3.67
C PHE A 114 -3.54 2.56 2.70
N LEU A 115 -3.14 2.23 1.47
CA LEU A 115 -4.02 1.49 0.55
C LEU A 115 -4.40 0.11 1.11
N ALA A 116 -3.48 -0.57 1.79
CA ALA A 116 -3.78 -1.85 2.43
C ALA A 116 -4.83 -1.69 3.54
N TYR A 117 -4.77 -0.60 4.33
CA TYR A 117 -5.83 -0.27 5.28
C TYR A 117 -7.16 0.06 4.59
N GLN A 118 -7.13 0.76 3.45
CA GLN A 118 -8.34 1.03 2.66
C GLN A 118 -9.03 -0.26 2.22
N GLU A 119 -8.26 -1.27 1.77
CA GLU A 119 -8.77 -2.60 1.45
C GLU A 119 -9.29 -3.33 2.69
N LEU A 120 -8.57 -3.27 3.82
CA LEU A 120 -8.99 -3.87 5.08
C LEU A 120 -10.36 -3.37 5.55
N PHE A 121 -10.63 -2.07 5.41
CA PHE A 121 -11.92 -1.48 5.76
C PHE A 121 -13.08 -2.01 4.89
N GLN A 122 -12.80 -2.54 3.69
CA GLN A 122 -13.83 -3.22 2.90
C GLN A 122 -14.26 -4.53 3.55
N VAL A 123 -13.33 -5.32 4.10
CA VAL A 123 -13.65 -6.56 4.84
C VAL A 123 -14.50 -6.26 6.06
N ALA A 124 -14.14 -5.22 6.81
CA ALA A 124 -14.90 -4.80 7.99
C ALA A 124 -16.35 -4.43 7.68
N ARG A 125 -16.62 -3.86 6.48
CA ARG A 125 -17.97 -3.52 6.02
C ARG A 125 -18.76 -4.72 5.48
N LEU A 126 -18.09 -5.76 5.01
CA LEU A 126 -18.71 -6.97 4.49
C LEU A 126 -19.06 -7.95 5.62
N GLY A 127 -18.23 -8.02 6.66
CA GLY A 127 -18.46 -8.88 7.82
C GLY A 127 -19.57 -8.34 8.73
N SER A 128 -20.67 -9.08 8.84
CA SER A 128 -21.78 -8.78 9.76
C SER A 128 -21.53 -9.22 11.21
N SER A 129 -20.32 -9.71 11.54
CA SER A 129 -20.02 -10.34 12.82
C SER A 129 -19.14 -9.46 13.70
N ASP A 130 -19.30 -9.57 15.02
CA ASP A 130 -18.46 -8.88 16.03
C ASP A 130 -16.94 -9.09 15.81
N ARG A 131 -16.56 -10.20 15.15
CA ARG A 131 -15.16 -10.59 14.91
C ARG A 131 -14.42 -9.74 13.87
N THR A 132 -15.11 -9.02 13.00
CA THR A 132 -14.44 -8.10 12.04
C THR A 132 -14.15 -6.73 12.63
N LYS A 133 -14.67 -6.43 13.83
CA LYS A 133 -14.52 -5.12 14.49
C LYS A 133 -13.10 -4.85 15.03
N ASP A 134 -12.29 -5.90 15.16
CA ASP A 134 -10.92 -5.79 15.68
C ASP A 134 -9.84 -6.05 14.61
N LEU A 135 -10.21 -6.11 13.33
CA LEU A 135 -9.25 -6.38 12.24
C LEU A 135 -8.19 -5.28 12.13
N ASP A 136 -8.62 -4.03 12.23
CA ASP A 136 -7.73 -2.87 12.27
C ASP A 136 -6.78 -2.94 13.47
N LYS A 137 -7.28 -3.38 14.63
CA LYS A 137 -6.45 -3.59 15.83
C LYS A 137 -5.40 -4.67 15.61
N VAL A 138 -5.78 -5.84 15.12
CA VAL A 138 -4.85 -6.96 14.84
C VAL A 138 -3.78 -6.53 13.85
N VAL A 139 -4.17 -5.94 12.71
CA VAL A 139 -3.18 -5.49 11.70
C VAL A 139 -2.26 -4.40 12.26
N THR A 140 -2.79 -3.47 13.05
CA THR A 140 -1.99 -2.41 13.67
C THR A 140 -1.01 -2.98 14.69
N GLU A 141 -1.43 -3.91 15.55
CA GLU A 141 -0.55 -4.58 16.51
C GLU A 141 0.58 -5.33 15.82
N GLU A 142 0.28 -6.07 14.75
CA GLU A 142 1.30 -6.79 13.98
C GLU A 142 2.24 -5.85 13.21
N LEU A 143 1.75 -4.74 12.67
CA LEU A 143 2.62 -3.71 12.08
C LEU A 143 3.52 -3.06 13.13
N LEU A 144 3.02 -2.77 14.33
CA LEU A 144 3.85 -2.27 15.43
C LEU A 144 4.93 -3.29 15.82
N ASN A 145 4.58 -4.58 15.91
CA ASN A 145 5.55 -5.65 16.19
C ASN A 145 6.59 -5.78 15.09
N LEU A 146 6.18 -5.69 13.82
CA LEU A 146 7.08 -5.69 12.67
C LEU A 146 8.12 -4.56 12.79
N HIS A 147 7.68 -3.33 13.06
CA HIS A 147 8.59 -2.18 13.17
C HIS A 147 9.46 -2.26 14.43
N ARG A 148 8.95 -2.77 15.55
CA ARG A 148 9.75 -3.02 16.76
C ARG A 148 10.85 -4.04 16.52
N GLY A 149 10.60 -5.08 15.73
CA GLY A 149 11.58 -6.11 15.40
C GLY A 149 12.65 -5.70 14.39
N ARG A 150 12.48 -4.54 13.73
CA ARG A 150 13.43 -3.97 12.76
C ARG A 150 14.48 -3.06 13.42
N GLY A 151 14.16 -2.48 14.58
CA GLY A 151 15.02 -1.55 15.33
C GLY A 151 15.85 -2.18 16.42
#